data_AF-A0A0A9XA23-F1
#
_entry.id   AF-A0A0A9XA23-F1
#
_cell.length_a   1.000
_cell.length_b   1.000
_cell.length_c   1.000
_cell.angle_alpha   90.00
_cell.angle_beta   90.00
_cell.angle_gamma   90.00
#
_symmetry.space_group_name_H-M   'P 1'
#
loop_
_entity.id
_entity.type
_entity.pdbx_description
1 polymer ?
#
loop_
_entity_poly.entity_id
_entity_poly.type
_entity_poly.pdbx_seq_one_letter_code
_entity_poly.pdbx_strand_id
1 'polypeptide(L)'
;MIVILDIAVVVTLVLARGCNTQTVKTWKFNTNFNNTENWDRHEVPCKTSVVIFPMDMQIPVILPTTRNGESILEMRRIVLSRQGWLIFPRMKGGISLSNEEIYASCSGGDFKFVRTGSKKWADPDSWLASPEYSSKATPNIRTYTMPIRRCFVP
;
A
#
# COMPACT_ATOMS: atom_id res chain seq x y z
N MET A 1 -51.69 -24.57 -52.66
CA MET A 1 -51.82 -25.73 -51.74
C MET A 1 -50.65 -25.65 -50.77
N ILE A 2 -50.96 -25.55 -49.48
CA ILE A 2 -50.08 -25.14 -48.37
C ILE A 2 -49.02 -26.21 -48.08
N VAL A 3 -47.74 -25.84 -47.94
CA VAL A 3 -46.79 -26.60 -47.11
C VAL A 3 -45.74 -25.68 -46.45
N ILE A 4 -46.03 -25.37 -45.19
CA ILE A 4 -45.14 -25.34 -44.01
C ILE A 4 -44.03 -24.27 -43.93
N LEU A 5 -44.33 -23.39 -42.99
CA LEU A 5 -43.56 -22.38 -42.29
C LEU A 5 -42.33 -23.00 -41.56
N ASP A 6 -41.12 -22.88 -42.12
CA ASP A 6 -39.90 -23.20 -41.37
C ASP A 6 -39.39 -21.97 -40.61
N ILE A 7 -39.95 -21.78 -39.42
CA ILE A 7 -39.40 -20.89 -38.40
C ILE A 7 -38.13 -21.57 -37.86
N ALA A 8 -36.99 -21.29 -38.49
CA ALA A 8 -35.71 -21.58 -37.86
C ALA A 8 -35.53 -20.60 -36.69
N VAL A 9 -36.00 -21.00 -35.51
CA VAL A 9 -35.70 -20.35 -34.24
C VAL A 9 -34.20 -20.50 -34.01
N VAL A 10 -33.44 -19.50 -34.44
CA VAL A 10 -32.02 -19.39 -34.10
C VAL A 10 -31.94 -18.98 -32.64
N VAL A 11 -31.96 -19.98 -31.76
CA VAL A 11 -31.65 -19.83 -30.34
C VAL A 11 -30.20 -19.37 -30.26
N THR A 12 -30.02 -18.05 -30.25
CA THR A 12 -28.72 -17.43 -30.05
C THR A 12 -28.40 -17.60 -28.57
N LEU A 13 -27.62 -18.64 -28.26
CA LEU A 13 -27.02 -18.87 -26.94
C LEU A 13 -26.12 -17.67 -26.63
N VAL A 14 -26.67 -16.67 -25.95
CA VAL A 14 -25.91 -15.58 -25.35
C VAL A 14 -25.07 -16.21 -24.25
N LEU A 15 -23.85 -16.61 -24.59
CA LEU A 15 -22.81 -16.92 -23.61
C LEU A 15 -22.56 -15.63 -22.83
N ALA A 16 -23.25 -15.50 -21.69
CA ALA A 16 -22.93 -14.53 -20.67
C ALA A 16 -21.50 -14.84 -20.21
N ARG A 17 -20.52 -14.22 -20.88
CA ARG A 17 -19.14 -14.20 -20.42
C ARG A 17 -19.17 -13.51 -19.06
N GLY A 18 -19.06 -14.31 -18.00
CA GLY A 18 -18.87 -13.81 -16.64
C GLY A 18 -17.75 -12.77 -16.68
N CYS A 19 -18.09 -11.56 -16.25
CA CYS A 19 -17.12 -10.50 -16.06
C CYS A 19 -16.17 -10.99 -14.97
N ASN A 20 -14.99 -11.51 -15.37
CA ASN A 20 -13.94 -11.80 -14.41
C ASN A 20 -13.66 -10.51 -13.66
N THR A 21 -13.83 -10.54 -12.34
CA THR A 21 -13.52 -9.40 -11.47
C THR A 21 -12.08 -9.00 -11.73
N GLN A 22 -11.91 -7.85 -12.37
CA GLN A 22 -10.59 -7.34 -12.72
C GLN A 22 -9.88 -7.01 -11.41
N THR A 23 -9.01 -7.92 -10.97
CA THR A 23 -8.24 -7.71 -9.74
C THR A 23 -7.26 -6.59 -10.02
N VAL A 24 -7.50 -5.46 -9.38
CA VAL A 24 -6.69 -4.27 -9.53
C VAL A 24 -5.45 -4.42 -8.69
N LYS A 25 -4.29 -4.22 -9.32
CA LYS A 25 -3.01 -4.16 -8.61
C LYS A 25 -2.51 -2.72 -8.57
N THR A 26 -2.59 -2.05 -7.43
CA THR A 26 -1.99 -0.72 -7.19
C THR A 26 -0.73 -0.85 -6.36
N TRP A 27 0.22 0.08 -6.43
CA TRP A 27 1.47 -0.06 -5.69
C TRP A 27 1.29 0.24 -4.18
N LYS A 28 1.83 -0.63 -3.32
CA LYS A 28 1.78 -0.60 -1.86
C LYS A 28 3.07 -0.01 -1.30
N PHE A 29 3.23 1.31 -1.35
CA PHE A 29 4.32 1.98 -0.65
C PHE A 29 3.77 2.90 0.42
N ASN A 30 3.03 2.27 1.31
CA ASN A 30 2.54 2.93 2.49
C ASN A 30 3.69 2.98 3.51
N THR A 31 4.56 3.98 3.38
CA THR A 31 5.61 4.30 4.37
C THR A 31 5.09 5.23 5.47
N ASN A 32 3.77 5.37 5.61
CA ASN A 32 3.19 6.22 6.63
C ASN A 32 3.58 5.69 8.01
N PHE A 33 3.84 6.61 8.93
CA PHE A 33 4.19 6.32 10.31
C PHE A 33 3.09 5.52 11.04
N ASN A 34 1.82 5.79 10.72
CA ASN A 34 0.67 5.13 11.33
C ASN A 34 0.33 3.75 10.74
N ASN A 35 1.16 3.23 9.83
CA ASN A 35 1.01 1.88 9.31
C ASN A 35 1.75 0.89 10.22
N THR A 36 0.99 0.02 10.90
CA THR A 36 1.51 -1.00 11.82
C THR A 36 2.54 -1.92 11.15
N GLU A 37 2.36 -2.25 9.87
CA GLU A 37 3.23 -3.11 9.06
C GLU A 37 4.63 -2.52 8.78
N ASN A 38 4.89 -1.29 9.22
CA ASN A 38 6.19 -0.65 9.12
C ASN A 38 7.00 -0.73 10.42
N TRP A 39 6.45 -1.32 11.47
CA TRP A 39 7.07 -1.48 12.77
C TRP A 39 7.31 -2.95 13.07
N ASP A 40 8.44 -3.25 13.71
CA ASP A 40 8.83 -4.59 14.14
C ASP A 40 7.79 -5.25 15.06
N ARG A 41 7.11 -4.44 15.88
CA ARG A 41 6.05 -4.89 16.81
C ARG A 41 4.66 -4.96 16.19
N HIS A 42 4.48 -4.62 14.92
CA HIS A 42 3.16 -4.51 14.28
C HIS A 42 2.19 -3.57 15.03
N GLU A 43 2.76 -2.57 15.70
CA GLU A 43 2.06 -1.57 16.51
C GLU A 43 2.64 -0.19 16.22
N VAL A 44 1.82 0.85 16.33
CA VAL A 44 2.27 2.24 16.11
C VAL A 44 2.93 2.76 17.39
N PRO A 45 4.10 3.43 17.32
CA PRO A 45 4.74 4.02 18.49
C PRO A 45 3.86 5.06 19.17
N CYS A 46 4.00 5.17 20.50
CA CYS A 46 3.26 6.11 21.33
C CYS A 46 4.21 7.04 22.11
N LYS A 47 3.63 7.85 23.02
CA LYS A 47 4.37 8.87 23.78
C LYS A 47 5.52 8.33 24.64
N THR A 48 5.47 7.08 25.10
CA THR A 48 6.54 6.43 25.88
C THR A 48 7.48 5.58 25.02
N SER A 49 7.30 5.57 23.70
CA SER A 49 8.12 4.80 22.78
C SER A 49 9.43 5.49 22.45
N VAL A 50 10.46 4.68 22.23
CA VAL A 50 11.70 5.07 21.56
C VAL A 50 11.55 4.66 20.10
N VAL A 51 11.44 5.65 19.22
CA VAL A 51 11.30 5.43 17.77
C VAL A 51 12.69 5.29 17.14
N ILE A 52 12.93 4.20 16.45
CA ILE A 52 14.24 3.88 15.85
C ILE A 52 14.10 3.73 14.34
N PHE A 53 14.63 4.71 13.60
CA PHE A 53 14.84 4.60 12.17
C PHE A 53 16.24 4.01 11.91
N PRO A 54 16.36 2.85 11.22
CA PRO A 54 17.65 2.23 10.93
C PRO A 54 18.61 3.18 10.19
N MET A 55 19.91 3.08 10.46
CA MET A 55 20.90 4.01 9.87
C MET A 55 20.99 3.94 8.34
N ASP A 56 20.70 2.77 7.76
CA ASP A 56 20.75 2.46 6.33
C ASP A 56 19.43 2.75 5.59
N MET A 57 18.43 3.25 6.31
CA MET A 57 17.12 3.57 5.76
C MET A 57 17.21 4.73 4.78
N GLN A 58 16.75 4.50 3.55
CA GLN A 58 16.80 5.44 2.42
C GLN A 58 15.41 5.71 1.82
N ILE A 59 14.36 5.65 2.63
CA ILE A 59 12.99 5.91 2.20
C ILE A 59 12.35 7.00 3.04
N PRO A 60 11.42 7.79 2.47
CA PRO A 60 10.70 8.80 3.22
C PRO A 60 9.62 8.18 4.11
N VAL A 61 9.48 8.68 5.33
CA VAL A 61 8.37 8.36 6.24
C VAL A 61 7.40 9.53 6.26
N ILE A 62 6.15 9.24 5.97
CA ILE A 62 5.09 10.24 6.00
C ILE A 62 4.49 10.26 7.40
N LEU A 63 4.63 11.38 8.10
CA LEU A 63 4.01 11.56 9.42
C LEU A 63 2.49 11.72 9.25
N PRO A 64 1.68 11.26 10.21
CA PRO A 64 0.23 11.26 10.06
C PRO A 64 -0.29 12.69 9.98
N THR A 65 -1.43 12.87 9.32
CA THR A 65 -2.15 14.14 9.27
C THR A 65 -3.55 13.89 9.82
N THR A 66 -4.00 14.70 10.77
CA THR A 66 -5.38 14.58 11.25
C THR A 66 -6.34 15.38 10.35
N ARG A 67 -7.65 15.29 10.59
CA ARG A 67 -8.67 15.92 9.71
C ARG A 67 -8.54 17.45 9.59
N ASN A 68 -7.95 18.09 10.59
CA ASN A 68 -7.73 19.54 10.61
C ASN A 68 -6.37 19.95 9.98
N GLY A 69 -5.61 19.00 9.44
CA GLY A 69 -4.30 19.24 8.83
C GLY A 69 -3.13 19.32 9.82
N GLU A 70 -3.41 19.20 11.12
CA GLU A 70 -2.41 19.28 12.19
C GLU A 70 -2.06 17.88 12.72
N SER A 71 -0.80 17.68 13.09
CA SER A 71 -0.35 16.48 13.81
C SER A 71 0.99 16.73 14.50
N ILE A 72 1.01 16.52 15.81
CA ILE A 72 2.23 16.46 16.62
C ILE A 72 2.37 15.02 17.09
N LEU A 73 3.47 14.38 16.71
CA LEU A 73 3.81 13.06 17.21
C LEU A 73 4.55 13.19 18.53
N GLU A 74 4.02 12.55 19.57
CA GLU A 74 4.67 12.47 20.86
C GLU A 74 5.40 11.14 21.00
N MET A 75 6.65 11.19 21.43
CA MET A 75 7.48 10.02 21.69
C MET A 75 8.55 10.35 22.72
N ARG A 76 9.09 9.36 23.43
CA ARG A 76 10.11 9.60 24.45
C ARG A 76 11.46 9.98 23.83
N ARG A 77 11.81 9.29 22.74
CA ARG A 77 13.09 9.47 22.06
C ARG A 77 12.96 9.07 20.60
N ILE A 78 13.75 9.72 19.76
CA ILE A 78 13.85 9.40 18.33
C ILE A 78 15.32 9.17 17.96
N VAL A 79 15.59 8.08 17.25
CA VAL A 79 16.87 7.78 16.61
C VAL A 79 16.66 7.90 15.10
N LEU A 80 17.31 8.89 14.50
CA LEU A 80 17.16 9.21 13.09
C LEU A 80 18.10 8.40 12.21
N SER A 81 17.65 8.09 10.99
CA SER A 81 18.52 7.56 9.94
C SER A 81 19.53 8.62 9.48
N ARG A 82 20.68 8.18 8.96
CA ARG A 82 21.67 9.08 8.34
C ARG A 82 21.21 9.64 7.00
N GLN A 83 20.36 8.91 6.28
CA GLN A 83 19.97 9.19 4.89
C GLN A 83 18.45 9.16 4.68
N GLY A 84 17.68 8.93 5.76
CA GLY A 84 16.22 8.89 5.70
C GLY A 84 15.60 10.28 5.68
N TRP A 85 14.33 10.34 5.28
CA TRP A 85 13.56 11.58 5.27
C TRP A 85 12.29 11.43 6.10
N LEU A 86 11.96 12.46 6.86
CA LEU A 86 10.66 12.59 7.52
C LEU A 86 9.86 13.68 6.79
N ILE A 87 8.68 13.32 6.30
CA ILE A 87 7.76 14.23 5.62
C ILE A 87 6.69 14.64 6.62
N PHE A 88 6.72 15.92 6.99
CA PHE A 88 5.76 16.51 7.91
C PHE A 88 4.48 16.98 7.18
N PRO A 89 3.32 17.00 7.87
CA PRO A 89 2.12 17.65 7.37
C PRO A 89 2.37 19.11 6.98
N ARG A 90 1.66 19.58 5.95
CA ARG A 90 1.86 20.94 5.39
C ARG A 90 1.51 22.08 6.35
N MET A 91 0.55 21.88 7.26
CA MET A 91 0.04 22.96 8.11
C MET A 91 0.77 23.04 9.45
N LYS A 92 0.43 22.18 10.41
CA LYS A 92 1.16 22.06 11.68
C LYS A 92 1.59 20.62 11.88
N GLY A 93 2.83 20.34 11.48
CA GLY A 93 3.49 19.07 11.70
C GLY A 93 4.59 19.23 12.74
N GLY A 94 4.70 18.30 13.70
CA GLY A 94 5.77 18.35 14.68
C GLY A 94 6.08 17.00 15.32
N ILE A 95 7.25 16.93 15.96
CA ILE A 95 7.62 15.85 16.88
C ILE A 95 7.88 16.51 18.22
N SER A 96 7.21 16.01 19.26
CA SER A 96 7.39 16.42 20.64
C SER A 96 8.04 15.28 21.41
N LEU A 97 9.07 15.60 22.19
CA LEU A 97 9.77 14.64 23.03
C LEU A 97 9.15 14.65 24.43
N SER A 98 8.63 13.50 24.85
CA SER A 98 8.05 13.32 26.17
C SER A 98 9.12 12.89 27.18
N ASN A 99 8.99 13.37 28.42
CA ASN A 99 9.80 12.90 29.56
C ASN A 99 9.04 11.87 30.41
N GLU A 100 7.94 11.31 29.89
CA GLU A 100 7.13 10.36 30.64
C GLU A 100 7.83 9.00 30.74
N GLU A 101 8.03 8.53 31.97
CA GLU A 101 8.57 7.21 32.25
C GLU A 101 7.43 6.24 32.62
N ILE A 102 7.12 5.34 31.69
CA ILE A 102 6.46 4.02 31.88
C ILE A 102 4.99 4.03 32.36
N TYR A 103 4.49 5.06 33.05
CA TYR A 103 3.10 5.17 33.53
C TYR A 103 2.11 5.73 32.51
N ALA A 104 2.44 5.68 31.22
CA ALA A 104 1.51 6.07 30.16
C ALA A 104 0.51 4.96 29.84
N SER A 105 -0.65 5.35 29.32
CA SER A 105 -1.71 4.48 28.79
C SER A 105 -1.28 3.47 27.69
N CYS A 106 0.00 3.41 27.33
CA CYS A 106 0.52 2.58 26.25
C CYS A 106 1.81 1.85 26.66
N SER A 107 1.95 0.62 26.17
CA SER A 107 3.13 -0.25 26.28
C SER A 107 4.28 0.32 25.43
N GLY A 108 5.03 1.25 25.99
CA GLY A 108 6.17 1.90 25.32
C GLY A 108 7.35 0.95 25.00
N GLY A 109 8.56 1.50 25.03
CA GLY A 109 9.79 0.79 24.68
C GLY A 109 10.22 1.01 23.23
N ASP A 110 11.11 0.16 22.72
CA ASP A 110 11.79 0.39 21.44
C ASP A 110 10.95 -0.11 20.25
N PHE A 111 10.66 0.80 19.32
CA PHE A 111 9.93 0.53 18.08
C PHE A 111 10.85 0.78 16.90
N LYS A 112 11.18 -0.28 16.17
CA LYS A 112 12.10 -0.20 15.03
C LYS A 112 11.33 -0.18 13.72
N PHE A 113 11.64 0.80 12.89
CA PHE A 113 11.10 0.88 11.55
C PHE A 113 11.73 -0.21 10.67
N VAL A 114 10.91 -1.08 10.05
CA VAL A 114 11.41 -2.27 9.34
C VAL A 114 11.60 -2.06 7.84
N ARG A 115 11.11 -0.95 7.28
CA ARG A 115 11.25 -0.65 5.86
C ARG A 115 12.51 0.19 5.63
N THR A 116 13.59 -0.45 5.16
CA THR A 116 14.87 0.24 4.94
C THR A 116 15.09 0.65 3.47
N GLY A 117 14.47 -0.04 2.51
CA GLY A 117 14.71 0.17 1.08
C GLY A 117 13.43 0.31 0.26
N SER A 118 13.60 0.85 -0.95
CA SER A 118 12.54 0.87 -1.96
C SER A 118 12.28 -0.55 -2.46
N LYS A 119 11.01 -0.96 -2.46
CA LYS A 119 10.63 -2.19 -3.16
C LYS A 119 10.60 -1.93 -4.65
N LYS A 120 11.04 -2.92 -5.45
CA LYS A 120 10.98 -2.83 -6.90
C LYS A 120 9.52 -2.81 -7.35
N TRP A 121 9.23 -1.97 -8.33
CA TRP A 121 7.89 -1.86 -8.92
C TRP A 121 7.37 -3.22 -9.47
N ALA A 122 8.28 -4.11 -9.88
CA ALA A 122 8.00 -5.44 -10.43
C ALA A 122 7.78 -6.54 -9.36
N ASP A 123 8.01 -6.25 -8.08
CA ASP A 123 7.74 -7.20 -7.00
C ASP A 123 6.22 -7.32 -6.79
N PRO A 124 5.60 -8.50 -7.04
CA PRO A 124 4.16 -8.70 -6.90
C PRO A 124 3.65 -8.44 -5.47
N ASP A 125 4.49 -8.63 -4.46
CA ASP A 125 4.16 -8.37 -3.05
C ASP A 125 4.10 -6.87 -2.73
N SER A 126 4.56 -6.02 -3.67
CA SER A 126 4.42 -4.58 -3.60
C SER A 126 3.10 -4.08 -4.15
N TRP A 127 2.15 -4.97 -4.48
CA TRP A 127 0.87 -4.59 -5.07
C TRP A 127 -0.28 -4.80 -4.09
N LEU A 128 -1.12 -3.78 -3.89
CA LEU A 128 -2.44 -3.85 -3.27
C LEU A 128 -3.40 -4.50 -4.26
N ALA A 129 -4.14 -5.52 -3.81
CA ALA A 129 -5.26 -6.08 -4.55
C ALA A 129 -6.56 -5.43 -4.04
N SER A 130 -7.16 -4.54 -4.83
CA SER A 130 -8.53 -4.04 -4.61
C SER A 130 -9.39 -4.36 -5.84
N PRO A 131 -10.73 -4.39 -5.77
CA PRO A 131 -11.61 -4.42 -6.95
C PRO A 131 -11.83 -3.06 -7.63
N GLU A 132 -11.48 -1.93 -6.98
CA GLU A 132 -12.05 -0.60 -7.29
C GLU A 132 -11.14 0.33 -8.14
N TYR A 133 -9.85 0.01 -8.31
CA TYR A 133 -8.84 0.94 -8.88
C TYR A 133 -8.18 0.51 -10.24
N SER A 134 -8.73 -0.42 -11.05
CA SER A 134 -8.05 -1.05 -12.23
C SER A 134 -8.21 -0.26 -13.51
N SER A 135 -7.85 1.01 -13.43
CA SER A 135 -7.43 1.66 -14.65
C SER A 135 -6.36 2.70 -14.32
N LYS A 136 -5.22 2.57 -15.02
CA LYS A 136 -4.19 3.61 -15.24
C LYS A 136 -2.92 3.62 -14.36
N ALA A 137 -2.39 2.47 -13.94
CA ALA A 137 -0.99 2.44 -13.49
C ALA A 137 -0.29 1.10 -13.80
N THR A 138 -0.07 0.80 -15.08
CA THR A 138 0.93 -0.20 -15.48
C THR A 138 1.97 0.48 -16.35
N PRO A 139 3.24 0.60 -15.91
CA PRO A 139 4.32 0.94 -16.80
C PRO A 139 4.50 -0.23 -17.78
N ASN A 140 4.43 0.06 -19.07
CA ASN A 140 4.74 -0.90 -20.13
C ASN A 140 6.23 -1.25 -20.06
N ILE A 141 6.56 -2.42 -19.49
CA ILE A 141 7.91 -2.98 -19.61
C ILE A 141 7.99 -3.96 -20.77
N ARG A 142 8.35 -3.41 -21.94
CA ARG A 142 8.95 -4.19 -23.01
C ARG A 142 10.40 -4.47 -22.61
N THR A 143 10.70 -5.70 -22.23
CA THR A 143 11.74 -6.50 -22.90
C THR A 143 11.74 -7.93 -22.35
N TYR A 144 11.86 -8.88 -23.27
CA TYR A 144 11.90 -10.34 -23.10
C TYR A 144 10.54 -11.04 -22.98
N THR A 145 10.07 -11.40 -24.16
CA THR A 145 9.03 -12.39 -24.44
C THR A 145 9.28 -13.72 -23.72
N MET A 146 8.33 -14.14 -22.89
CA MET A 146 8.01 -15.55 -22.66
C MET A 146 6.48 -15.70 -22.46
N PRO A 147 5.91 -16.84 -22.86
CA PRO A 147 4.72 -16.85 -23.69
C PRO A 147 3.45 -16.73 -22.86
N ILE A 148 2.70 -15.67 -23.11
CA ILE A 148 1.26 -15.67 -22.84
C ILE A 148 0.68 -16.70 -23.80
N ARG A 149 0.13 -17.80 -23.27
CA ARG A 149 -0.63 -18.77 -24.06
C ARG A 149 -1.67 -18.00 -24.86
N ARG A 150 -1.43 -17.89 -26.17
CA ARG A 150 -2.42 -17.38 -27.11
C ARG A 150 -3.60 -18.34 -27.03
N CYS A 151 -4.76 -17.81 -26.67
CA CYS A 151 -6.00 -18.47 -27.07
C CYS A 151 -6.00 -18.45 -28.60
N PHE A 152 -5.68 -19.60 -29.19
CA PHE A 152 -5.83 -19.85 -30.60
C PHE A 152 -7.33 -19.91 -30.88
N VAL A 153 -7.79 -19.10 -31.82
CA VAL A 153 -9.14 -19.22 -32.39
C VAL A 153 -8.90 -19.67 -33.84
N PRO A 154 -9.42 -20.83 -34.29
CA PRO A 154 -9.44 -21.18 -35.71
C PRO A 154 -10.34 -20.22 -36.51
#